data_AF-A0AAU1Z434-F1
#
_entry.id   AF-A0AAU1Z434-F1
#
_cell.length_a   1.000
_cell.length_b   1.000
_cell.length_c   1.000
_cell.angle_alpha   90.00
_cell.angle_beta   90.00
_cell.angle_gamma   90.00
#
_symmetry.space_group_name_H-M   'P 1'
#
loop_
_entity.id
_entity.type
_entity.pdbx_description
1 polymer ?
#
loop_
_entity_poly.entity_id
_entity_poly.type
_entity_poly.pdbx_seq_one_letter_code
_entity_poly.pdbx_strand_id
1 'polypeptide(L)' 'MLTYAADRLWEEAAYVAYYLHWSLDAVLALEHPVRARMIEEIGKINRQLSEE' A
#
# COMPACT_ATOMS: atom_id res chain seq x y z
N MET A 1 10.97 20.45 -3.47
CA MET A 1 11.08 19.01 -3.14
C MET A 1 10.12 18.67 -1.99
N LEU A 2 8.81 18.75 -2.24
CA LEU A 2 7.76 18.35 -1.29
C LEU A 2 6.74 17.40 -1.94
N THR A 3 6.62 17.48 -3.27
CA THR A 3 5.71 16.68 -4.09
C THR A 3 6.09 15.21 -4.10
N TYR A 4 7.38 14.86 -4.26
CA TYR A 4 7.82 13.47 -4.33
C TYR A 4 7.43 12.60 -3.11
N ALA A 5 7.46 13.19 -1.91
CA ALA A 5 7.07 12.48 -0.70
C ALA A 5 5.54 12.29 -0.60
N ALA A 6 4.77 13.27 -1.08
CA ALA A 6 3.32 13.19 -1.14
C ALA A 6 2.85 12.22 -2.24
N ASP A 7 3.44 12.28 -3.42
CA ASP A 7 3.13 11.40 -4.55
C ASP A 7 3.37 9.93 -4.18
N ARG A 8 4.50 9.65 -3.53
CA ARG A 8 4.79 8.30 -3.02
C ARG A 8 3.76 7.83 -1.98
N LEU A 9 3.34 8.70 -1.06
CA LEU A 9 2.31 8.36 -0.07
C LEU A 9 0.99 8.00 -0.77
N TRP A 10 0.62 8.75 -1.81
CA TRP A 10 -0.57 8.50 -2.62
C TRP A 10 -0.50 7.15 -3.33
N GLU A 11 0.64 6.82 -3.95
CA GLU A 11 0.88 5.53 -4.60
C GLU A 11 0.76 4.36 -3.61
N GLU A 12 1.43 4.48 -2.45
CA GLU A 12 1.37 3.48 -1.37
C GLU A 12 -0.07 3.27 -0.87
N ALA A 13 -0.81 4.37 -0.66
CA ALA A 13 -2.18 4.31 -0.18
C ALA A 13 -3.13 3.70 -1.22
N ALA A 14 -3.00 4.09 -2.49
CA ALA A 14 -3.79 3.54 -3.59
C ALA A 14 -3.53 2.04 -3.78
N TYR A 15 -2.27 1.60 -3.70
CA TYR A 15 -1.91 0.19 -3.79
C TYR A 15 -2.62 -0.66 -2.72
N VAL A 16 -2.53 -0.25 -1.46
CA VAL A 16 -3.16 -0.98 -0.35
C VAL A 16 -4.69 -0.94 -0.46
N ALA A 17 -5.28 0.21 -0.78
CA ALA A 17 -6.72 0.34 -0.96
C ALA A 17 -7.25 -0.54 -2.11
N TYR A 18 -6.50 -0.64 -3.22
CA TYR A 18 -6.87 -1.47 -4.36
C TYR A 18 -6.91 -2.96 -4.01
N TYR A 19 -5.88 -3.48 -3.34
CA TYR A 19 -5.79 -4.91 -3.03
C TYR A 19 -6.61 -5.35 -1.82
N LEU A 20 -6.77 -4.50 -0.80
CA LEU A 20 -7.51 -4.85 0.41
C LEU A 20 -8.96 -4.35 0.39
N HIS A 21 -9.34 -3.56 -0.62
CA HIS A 21 -10.65 -2.90 -0.74
C HIS A 21 -11.01 -2.04 0.49
N TRP A 22 -10.01 -1.57 1.21
CA TRP A 22 -10.19 -0.61 2.29
C TRP A 22 -10.43 0.79 1.73
N SER A 23 -11.14 1.63 2.48
CA SER A 23 -11.28 3.03 2.10
C SER A 23 -9.91 3.71 2.14
N LEU A 24 -9.71 4.67 1.23
CA LEU A 24 -8.49 5.46 1.17
C LEU A 24 -8.19 6.15 2.52
N ASP A 25 -9.23 6.66 3.19
CA ASP A 25 -9.10 7.31 4.50
C ASP A 25 -8.56 6.34 5.56
N ALA A 26 -9.03 5.08 5.57
CA ALA A 26 -8.54 4.07 6.49
C ALA A 26 -7.05 3.75 6.25
N VAL A 27 -6.62 3.75 4.99
CA VAL A 27 -5.22 3.52 4.62
C VAL A 27 -4.32 4.71 4.96
N LEU A 28 -4.81 5.94 4.76
CA LEU A 28 -4.09 7.17 5.13
C LEU A 28 -3.94 7.32 6.65
N ALA A 29 -4.85 6.75 7.43
CA ALA A 29 -4.77 6.70 8.89
C ALA A 29 -3.72 5.71 9.42
N LEU A 30 -3.19 4.81 8.57
CA LEU A 30 -2.14 3.88 8.98
C LEU A 30 -0.82 4.59 9.22
N GLU A 31 -0.14 4.23 10.31
CA GLU A 31 1.24 4.60 10.51
C GLU A 31 2.11 4.10 9.35
N HIS A 32 3.09 4.91 8.94
CA HIS A 32 4.02 4.57 7.87
C HIS A 32 4.64 3.16 7.96
N PRO A 33 5.15 2.68 9.13
CA PRO A 33 5.68 1.32 9.23
C PRO A 33 4.63 0.23 8.98
N VAL A 34 3.38 0.45 9.40
CA VAL A 34 2.30 -0.52 9.19
C VAL A 34 1.95 -0.60 7.71
N ARG A 35 1.80 0.56 7.05
CA ARG A 35 1.52 0.60 5.60
C ARG A 35 2.62 -0.06 4.78
N ALA A 36 3.89 0.20 5.12
CA ALA A 36 5.02 -0.44 4.46
C ALA A 36 4.98 -1.98 4.58
N ARG A 37 4.64 -2.50 5.76
CA ARG A 37 4.46 -3.94 5.96
C ARG A 37 3.31 -4.52 5.13
N MET A 38 2.19 -3.81 5.04
CA MET A 38 1.05 -4.26 4.22
C MET A 38 1.44 -4.40 2.75
N ILE A 39 2.19 -3.42 2.21
CA ILE A 39 2.69 -3.47 0.83
C ILE A 39 3.57 -4.71 0.61
N GLU A 40 4.46 -5.02 1.56
CA GLU A 40 5.34 -6.19 1.48
C GLU A 40 4.54 -7.50 1.46
N GLU A 41 3.56 -7.66 2.35
CA GLU A 41 2.75 -8.89 2.45
C GLU A 41 1.84 -9.09 1.23
N ILE A 42 1.19 -8.02 0.74
CA ILE A 42 0.41 -8.08 -0.51
C ILE A 42 1.31 -8.52 -1.67
N GLY A 43 2.53 -7.97 -1.75
CA GLY A 43 3.51 -8.36 -2.77
C GLY A 43 3.94 -9.84 -2.67
N LYS A 44 4.10 -10.37 -1.45
CA LYS A 44 4.40 -11.81 -1.25
C LYS A 44 3.25 -12.70 -1.72
N ILE A 45 2.03 -12.38 -1.31
CA ILE A 45 0.82 -13.12 -1.69
C ILE A 45 0.67 -13.13 -3.22
N ASN A 46 0.74 -11.97 -3.86
CA ASN A 46 0.57 -11.87 -5.32
C ASN A 46 1.64 -12.62 -6.10
N ARG A 47 2.89 -12.65 -5.61
CA ARG A 47 3.95 -13.47 -6.22
C ARG A 47 3.63 -14.95 -6.13
N GLN A 48 3.20 -15.42 -4.95
CA GLN A 48 2.81 -16.82 -4.75
C GLN A 48 1.65 -17.23 -5.67
N LEU A 49 0.60 -16.40 -5.77
CA LEU A 49 -0.53 -16.67 -6.67
C LEU A 49 -0.17 -16.63 -8.16
N SER A 50 0.85 -15.88 -8.55
CA SER A 50 1.26 -15.77 -9.97
C SER A 50 2.22 -16.87 -10.41
N GLU A 51 2.81 -17.60 -9.45
CA GLU A 51 3.72 -18.72 -9.68
C GLU A 51 2.99 -20.08 -9.71
N GLU A 52 1.69 -20.10 -9.46
CA GLU A 52 0.76 -21.24 -9.64
C GLU A 52 0.01 -21.17 -10.98
#